data_AF-A0A1H4D4B4-F1
#
_entry.id   AF-A0A1H4D4B4-F1
#
_cell.length_a   1.000
_cell.length_b   1.000
_cell.length_c   1.000
_cell.angle_alpha   90.00
_cell.angle_beta   90.00
_cell.angle_gamma   90.00
#
_symmetry.space_group_name_H-M   'P 1'
#
loop_
_entity.id
_entity.type
_entity.pdbx_description
1 polymer ?
#
loop_
_entity_poly.entity_id
_entity_poly.type
_entity_poly.pdbx_seq_one_letter_code
_entity_poly.pdbx_strand_id
1 'polypeptide(L)'
;MLNIGYQTTSTVTITFSEPVSKADLQLHDITAIRTGGQNQHGRYVDRIALDQPWSMTGDMQSANKTMGNAGEYFERTADSPSNHKAWLNTMSTRGQSPFTSLTLTYSAPSAVFGDATRCGWQFIAIGNIDFCLA
;
A
#
# COMPACT_ATOMS: atom_id res chain seq x y z
N MET A 1 -0.74 -12.80 -5.19
CA MET A 1 -0.66 -11.41 -5.67
C MET A 1 -2.07 -10.92 -5.95
N LEU A 2 -2.56 -9.91 -5.23
CA LEU A 2 -3.89 -9.33 -5.45
C LEU A 2 -3.77 -8.04 -6.25
N ASN A 3 -4.54 -7.89 -7.35
CA ASN A 3 -4.64 -6.64 -8.09
C ASN A 3 -5.79 -5.80 -7.51
N ILE A 4 -5.48 -4.63 -6.95
CA ILE A 4 -6.50 -3.70 -6.48
C ILE A 4 -6.74 -2.62 -7.53
N GLY A 5 -8.00 -2.52 -7.97
CA GLY A 5 -8.45 -1.47 -8.88
C GLY A 5 -8.40 -0.09 -8.22
N TYR A 6 -7.98 0.91 -9.00
CA TYR A 6 -7.99 2.31 -8.58
C TYR A 6 -9.43 2.77 -8.35
N GLN A 7 -9.64 3.78 -7.51
CA GLN A 7 -10.95 4.30 -7.13
C GLN A 7 -11.77 3.36 -6.24
N THR A 8 -11.13 2.37 -5.64
CA THR A 8 -11.76 1.46 -4.69
C THR A 8 -11.05 1.51 -3.33
N THR A 9 -11.81 1.17 -2.30
CA THR A 9 -11.23 0.72 -1.03
C THR A 9 -11.35 -0.80 -1.00
N SER A 10 -10.23 -1.48 -0.86
CA SER A 10 -10.16 -2.92 -0.79
C SER A 10 -9.59 -3.34 0.55
N THR A 11 -10.24 -4.32 1.17
CA THR A 11 -9.78 -4.94 2.42
C THR A 11 -9.45 -6.39 2.13
N VAL A 12 -8.26 -6.81 2.58
CA VAL A 12 -7.72 -8.16 2.39
C VAL A 12 -7.36 -8.70 3.75
N THR A 13 -7.92 -9.85 4.10
CA THR A 13 -7.52 -10.58 5.30
C THR A 13 -6.81 -11.86 4.91
N ILE A 14 -5.60 -12.03 5.43
CA ILE A 14 -4.82 -13.25 5.32
C ILE A 14 -4.94 -13.99 6.65
N THR A 15 -5.36 -15.24 6.61
CA THR A 15 -5.42 -16.11 7.80
C THR A 15 -4.28 -17.10 7.77
N PHE A 16 -3.60 -17.28 8.90
CA PHE A 16 -2.51 -18.23 9.08
C PHE A 16 -3.01 -19.45 9.85
N SER A 17 -2.55 -20.64 9.45
CA SER A 17 -2.86 -21.89 10.15
C SER A 17 -2.16 -22.00 11.50
N GLU A 18 -1.08 -21.24 11.68
CA GLU A 18 -0.24 -21.21 12.87
C GLU A 18 -0.02 -19.75 13.32
N PRO A 19 0.24 -19.50 14.60
CA PRO A 19 0.51 -18.15 15.08
C PRO A 19 1.80 -17.58 14.47
N VAL A 20 1.70 -16.35 13.97
CA VAL A 20 2.80 -15.60 13.35
C VAL A 20 3.31 -14.53 14.30
N SER A 21 4.62 -14.35 14.33
CA SER A 21 5.30 -13.32 15.12
C SER A 21 5.61 -12.05 14.30
N LYS A 22 5.83 -12.21 13.00
CA LYS A 22 6.12 -11.12 12.08
C LYS A 22 5.67 -11.48 10.65
N ALA A 23 5.17 -10.50 9.92
CA ALA A 23 4.90 -10.62 8.49
C ALA A 23 5.37 -9.36 7.76
N ASP A 24 5.97 -9.55 6.59
CA ASP A 24 6.36 -8.51 5.66
C ASP A 24 5.42 -8.53 4.45
N LEU A 25 4.77 -7.41 4.17
CA LEU A 25 3.95 -7.22 2.98
C LEU A 25 4.69 -6.34 1.97
N GLN A 26 4.86 -6.85 0.76
CA GLN A 26 5.37 -6.09 -0.36
C GLN A 26 4.21 -5.41 -1.08
N LEU A 27 4.32 -4.10 -1.22
CA LEU A 27 3.36 -3.22 -1.86
C LEU A 27 3.99 -2.68 -3.13
N HIS A 28 3.55 -3.21 -4.28
CA HIS A 28 3.97 -2.75 -5.59
C HIS A 28 2.85 -1.90 -6.18
N ASP A 29 3.09 -0.62 -6.38
CA ASP A 29 2.13 0.28 -7.03
C ASP A 29 2.69 0.72 -8.37
N ILE A 30 1.93 0.51 -9.43
CA ILE A 30 2.21 1.04 -10.76
C ILE A 30 1.07 1.97 -11.11
N THR A 31 1.23 3.26 -10.85
CA THR A 31 0.23 4.26 -11.19
C THR A 31 0.56 4.93 -12.51
N ALA A 32 -0.49 5.21 -13.27
CA ALA A 32 -0.51 5.95 -14.51
C ALA A 32 -1.43 7.18 -14.40
N ILE A 33 -1.05 8.28 -15.04
CA ILE A 33 -1.96 9.41 -15.27
C ILE A 33 -2.27 9.43 -16.76
N ARG A 34 -3.55 9.25 -17.11
CA ARG A 34 -4.04 9.41 -18.48
C ARG A 34 -4.72 10.76 -18.60
N THR A 35 -4.24 11.59 -19.51
CA THR A 35 -4.81 12.90 -19.85
C THR A 35 -5.22 12.93 -21.32
N GLY A 36 -6.19 13.78 -21.66
CA GLY A 36 -6.54 14.09 -23.05
C GLY A 36 -5.55 15.06 -23.74
N GLY A 37 -4.61 15.63 -22.97
CA GLY A 37 -3.56 16.55 -23.43
C GLY A 37 -2.24 16.41 -22.66
N GLN A 38 -1.16 17.02 -23.17
CA GLN A 38 0.21 16.84 -22.65
C GLN A 38 0.43 17.49 -21.27
N ASN A 39 1.17 16.78 -20.40
CA ASN A 39 1.83 17.27 -19.18
C ASN A 39 0.92 17.89 -18.11
N GLN A 40 0.04 17.08 -17.50
CA GLN A 40 -0.59 17.48 -16.24
C GLN A 40 0.13 16.86 -15.04
N HIS A 41 0.47 17.73 -14.10
CA HIS A 41 0.91 17.33 -12.77
C HIS A 41 -0.32 16.93 -11.96
N GLY A 42 -0.48 15.63 -11.72
CA GLY A 42 -1.47 15.13 -10.77
C GLY A 42 -0.81 14.76 -9.44
N ARG A 43 -1.44 15.17 -8.33
CA ARG A 43 -1.02 14.81 -6.96
C ARG A 43 -2.02 13.85 -6.34
N TYR A 44 -1.73 12.57 -6.22
CA TYR A 44 -2.67 11.63 -5.58
C TYR A 44 -2.16 11.11 -4.25
N VAL A 45 -3.10 10.73 -3.40
CA VAL A 45 -2.84 10.19 -2.07
C VAL A 45 -3.42 8.78 -1.97
N ASP A 46 -2.56 7.80 -1.76
CA ASP A 46 -2.98 6.46 -1.34
C ASP A 46 -3.02 6.36 0.17
N ARG A 47 -3.94 5.55 0.68
CA ARG A 47 -4.04 5.23 2.09
C ARG A 47 -3.91 3.73 2.30
N ILE A 48 -3.04 3.35 3.22
CA ILE A 48 -2.74 1.95 3.52
C ILE A 48 -2.77 1.76 5.03
N ALA A 49 -3.50 0.79 5.54
CA ALA A 49 -3.54 0.45 6.96
C ALA A 49 -3.40 -1.05 7.16
N LEU A 50 -2.73 -1.44 8.25
CA LEU A 50 -2.71 -2.79 8.78
C LEU A 50 -3.42 -2.85 10.12
N ASP A 51 -4.08 -3.97 10.42
CA ASP A 51 -4.62 -4.26 11.75
C ASP A 51 -3.54 -4.64 12.79
N GLN A 52 -2.27 -4.56 12.42
CA GLN A 52 -1.10 -4.71 13.28
C GLN A 52 -0.27 -3.43 13.28
N PRO A 53 0.47 -3.09 14.36
CA PRO A 53 1.46 -2.02 14.31
C PRO A 53 2.51 -2.34 13.24
N TRP A 54 3.07 -1.30 12.61
CA TRP A 54 3.84 -1.50 11.38
C TRP A 54 5.02 -0.53 11.23
N SER A 55 5.97 -0.90 10.38
CA SER A 55 7.01 -0.05 9.83
C SER A 55 7.15 -0.28 8.33
N MET A 56 7.64 0.72 7.59
CA MET A 56 7.89 0.59 6.16
C MET A 56 9.30 0.99 5.75
N THR A 57 9.74 0.34 4.68
CA THR A 57 10.98 0.60 3.97
C THR A 57 10.74 0.60 2.45
N GLY A 58 11.77 0.92 1.66
CA GLY A 58 11.69 1.03 0.19
C GLY A 58 11.64 2.47 -0.30
N ASP A 59 10.86 2.73 -1.35
CA ASP A 59 10.69 4.10 -1.88
C ASP A 59 9.75 4.95 -1.02
N MET A 60 10.33 5.66 -0.05
CA MET A 60 9.62 6.45 0.95
C MET A 60 9.59 7.96 0.63
N GLN A 61 10.04 8.41 -0.54
CA GLN A 61 10.15 9.84 -0.87
C GLN A 61 8.82 10.60 -0.81
N SER A 62 7.72 9.87 -0.91
CA SER A 62 6.34 10.35 -0.96
C SER A 62 5.54 10.03 0.30
N ALA A 63 6.18 9.42 1.30
CA ALA A 63 5.54 8.88 2.48
C ALA A 63 5.34 9.95 3.56
N ASN A 64 4.14 10.04 4.14
CA ASN A 64 3.90 10.91 5.29
C ASN A 64 4.49 10.36 6.61
N LYS A 65 4.72 9.04 6.68
CA LYS A 65 5.36 8.35 7.81
C LYS A 65 5.94 7.01 7.40
N THR A 66 6.88 6.53 8.21
CA THR A 66 7.58 5.25 8.02
C THR A 66 7.21 4.20 9.07
N MET A 67 6.36 4.53 10.05
CA MET A 67 5.87 3.62 11.08
C MET A 67 4.55 4.09 11.66
N GLY A 68 3.75 3.17 12.19
CA GLY A 68 2.44 3.48 12.78
C GLY A 68 1.92 2.39 13.70
N ASN A 69 0.90 2.75 14.48
CA ASN A 69 0.14 1.80 15.30
C ASN A 69 -0.84 0.99 14.44
N ALA A 70 -1.43 -0.05 15.02
CA ALA A 70 -2.50 -0.81 14.39
C ALA A 70 -3.66 0.10 13.97
N GLY A 71 -4.17 -0.10 12.76
CA GLY A 71 -5.26 0.68 12.14
C GLY A 71 -4.85 2.05 11.63
N GLU A 72 -3.64 2.53 11.92
CA GLU A 72 -3.22 3.85 11.45
C GLU A 72 -2.87 3.84 9.96
N TYR A 73 -3.41 4.81 9.22
CA TYR A 73 -3.14 4.95 7.79
C TYR A 73 -1.78 5.56 7.51
N PHE A 74 -0.98 4.84 6.75
CA PHE A 74 0.06 5.42 5.91
C PHE A 74 -0.54 6.16 4.73
N GLU A 75 -0.05 7.37 4.45
CA GLU A 75 -0.38 8.11 3.22
C GLU A 75 0.84 8.28 2.32
N ARG A 76 0.67 7.97 1.04
CA ARG A 76 1.69 8.20 0.01
C ARG A 76 1.20 9.22 -0.99
N THR A 77 1.92 10.33 -1.10
CA THR A 77 1.63 11.40 -2.06
C THR A 77 2.55 11.31 -3.26
N ALA A 78 2.01 11.08 -4.45
CA ALA A 78 2.83 11.10 -5.66
C ALA A 78 2.44 12.26 -6.57
N ASP A 79 3.45 13.04 -6.93
CA ASP A 79 3.40 13.97 -8.05
C ASP A 79 4.00 13.26 -9.27
N SER A 80 3.22 13.12 -10.35
CA SER A 80 3.72 12.52 -11.59
C SER A 80 3.63 13.52 -12.75
N PRO A 81 4.78 14.00 -13.28
CA PRO A 81 4.82 14.70 -14.55
C PRO A 81 4.78 13.74 -15.75
N SER A 82 5.00 12.44 -15.52
CA SER A 82 5.03 11.38 -16.54
C SER A 82 3.78 10.50 -16.48
N ASN A 83 3.43 9.91 -17.62
CA ASN A 83 2.27 9.03 -17.77
C ASN A 83 2.30 7.79 -16.86
N HIS A 84 3.46 7.40 -16.30
CA HIS A 84 3.64 6.24 -15.42
C HIS A 84 4.66 6.51 -14.30
N LYS A 85 4.42 5.94 -13.11
CA LYS A 85 5.36 5.85 -12.00
C LYS A 85 5.13 4.56 -11.22
N ALA A 86 6.21 3.92 -10.78
CA ALA A 86 6.17 2.67 -10.04
C ALA A 86 6.88 2.81 -8.69
N TRP A 87 6.29 2.22 -7.65
CA TRP A 87 6.83 2.15 -6.30
C TRP A 87 6.92 0.71 -5.82
N LEU A 88 7.96 0.46 -5.04
CA LEU A 88 8.08 -0.74 -4.24
C LEU A 88 8.34 -0.34 -2.78
N ASN A 89 7.38 -0.68 -1.93
CA ASN A 89 7.47 -0.51 -0.50
C ASN A 89 7.32 -1.87 0.19
N THR A 90 8.00 -2.07 1.31
CA THR A 90 7.76 -3.22 2.19
C THR A 90 7.20 -2.71 3.50
N MET A 91 6.06 -3.22 3.91
CA MET A 91 5.40 -2.93 5.19
C MET A 91 5.50 -4.14 6.10
N SER A 92 6.25 -4.01 7.19
CA SER A 92 6.52 -5.06 8.18
C SER A 92 5.66 -4.85 9.42
N THR A 93 5.04 -5.91 9.94
CA THR A 93 4.39 -5.87 11.26
C THR A 93 5.42 -5.72 12.38
N ARG A 94 5.01 -5.09 13.49
CA ARG A 94 5.82 -4.85 14.68
C ARG A 94 5.00 -5.01 15.96
N GLY A 95 5.65 -5.47 17.02
CA GLY A 95 5.14 -5.39 18.39
C GLY A 95 4.12 -6.47 18.77
N GLN A 96 2.95 -6.51 18.13
CA GLN A 96 1.91 -7.50 18.43
C GLN A 96 2.26 -8.86 17.80
N SER A 97 2.57 -9.80 18.67
CA SER A 97 2.82 -11.21 18.40
C SER A 97 2.32 -11.99 19.62
N PRO A 98 1.73 -13.17 19.46
CA PRO A 98 1.37 -13.81 18.19
C PRO A 98 0.08 -13.25 17.57
N PHE A 99 -0.08 -13.39 16.25
CA PHE A 99 -1.36 -13.17 15.55
C PHE A 99 -1.64 -14.29 14.54
N THR A 100 -2.92 -14.61 14.31
CA THR A 100 -3.36 -15.65 13.37
C THR A 100 -4.03 -15.08 12.11
N SER A 101 -4.16 -13.76 12.03
CA SER A 101 -4.63 -13.07 10.83
C SER A 101 -3.95 -11.71 10.68
N LEU A 102 -3.81 -11.29 9.43
CA LEU A 102 -3.35 -9.95 9.06
C LEU A 102 -4.33 -9.34 8.08
N THR A 103 -4.91 -8.20 8.45
CA THR A 103 -5.84 -7.45 7.61
C THR A 103 -5.19 -6.17 7.10
N LEU A 104 -5.14 -6.05 5.78
CA LEU A 104 -4.72 -4.83 5.08
C LEU A 104 -5.94 -4.14 4.49
N THR A 105 -6.06 -2.84 4.72
CA THR A 105 -6.97 -1.98 3.97
C THR A 105 -6.18 -1.03 3.10
N TYR A 106 -6.42 -1.08 1.80
CA TYR A 106 -5.88 -0.13 0.83
C TYR A 106 -7.01 0.71 0.24
N SER A 107 -6.78 2.01 0.16
CA SER A 107 -7.66 2.95 -0.53
C SER A 107 -6.84 3.80 -1.48
N ALA A 108 -7.19 3.72 -2.77
CA ALA A 108 -6.70 4.62 -3.81
C ALA A 108 -7.88 5.48 -4.27
N PRO A 109 -8.23 6.56 -3.55
CA PRO A 109 -9.29 7.45 -3.98
C PRO A 109 -8.99 7.98 -5.39
N SER A 110 -10.03 8.13 -6.20
CA SER A 110 -9.92 8.76 -7.51
C SER A 110 -9.33 10.14 -7.34
N ALA A 111 -8.22 10.41 -8.01
CA ALA A 111 -7.70 11.75 -8.13
C ALA A 111 -8.03 12.22 -9.55
N VAL A 112 -9.11 12.99 -9.68
CA VAL A 112 -9.45 13.70 -10.93
C VAL A 112 -8.82 15.08 -10.82
N PHE A 113 -7.83 15.36 -11.66
CA PHE A 113 -7.23 16.68 -11.79
C PHE A 113 -7.58 17.21 -13.18
N GLY A 114 -8.56 18.10 -13.28
CA GLY A 114 -9.05 18.54 -14.59
C GLY A 114 -9.61 17.37 -15.41
N ASP A 115 -9.04 17.11 -16.58
CA ASP A 115 -9.34 15.96 -17.46
C ASP A 115 -8.41 14.75 -17.24
N ALA A 116 -7.45 14.83 -16.31
CA ALA A 116 -6.59 13.72 -15.96
C ALA A 116 -7.32 12.66 -15.13
N THR A 117 -7.26 11.41 -15.58
CA THR A 117 -7.74 10.25 -14.82
C THR A 117 -6.57 9.40 -14.34
N ARG A 118 -6.50 9.20 -13.02
CA ARG A 118 -5.58 8.21 -12.41
C ARG A 118 -6.04 6.80 -12.77
N CYS A 119 -5.12 5.98 -13.28
CA CYS A 119 -5.31 4.55 -13.50
C CYS A 119 -4.03 3.79 -13.12
N GLY A 120 -4.03 2.47 -13.16
CA GLY A 120 -2.84 1.68 -12.83
C GLY A 120 -3.19 0.31 -12.25
N TRP A 121 -2.19 -0.32 -11.62
CA TRP A 121 -2.37 -1.53 -10.81
C TRP A 121 -1.61 -1.43 -9.49
N GLN A 122 -2.24 -1.86 -8.41
CA GLN A 122 -1.52 -2.16 -7.18
C GLN A 122 -1.52 -3.66 -6.92
N PHE A 123 -0.33 -4.18 -6.64
CA PHE A 123 -0.11 -5.56 -6.26
C PHE A 123 0.35 -5.66 -4.81
N ILE A 124 -0.31 -6.52 -4.05
CA ILE A 124 0.12 -6.89 -2.71
C ILE A 124 0.59 -8.34 -2.72
N ALA A 125 1.76 -8.57 -2.12
CA ALA A 125 2.33 -9.87 -1.88
C ALA A 125 2.81 -9.97 -0.44
N ILE A 126 2.85 -11.19 0.09
CA ILE A 126 3.57 -11.48 1.34
C ILE A 126 5.00 -11.78 0.95
N GLY A 127 5.95 -10.99 1.47
CA GLY A 127 7.38 -11.19 1.25
C GLY A 127 7.93 -12.28 2.16
N ASN A 128 7.82 -12.08 3.48
CA ASN A 128 8.29 -13.01 4.51
C ASN A 128 7.25 -13.18 5.62
N ILE A 129 7.26 -14.34 6.26
CA ILE A 129 6.46 -14.66 7.46
C ILE A 129 7.38 -15.39 8.44
N ASP A 130 7.42 -14.91 9.68
CA ASP A 130 8.12 -15.58 10.78
C ASP A 130 7.07 -16.18 11.73
N PHE A 131 6.93 -17.50 11.74
CA PHE A 131 6.05 -18.22 12.67
C PHE A 131 6.61 -18.19 14.09
N CYS A 132 5.73 -18.20 15.09
CA CYS A 132 6.16 -18.42 16.46
C CYS A 132 6.75 -19.83 16.58
N LEU A 133 7.90 -19.96 17.23
CA LEU A 133 8.43 -21.27 17.60
C LEU A 133 7.42 -21.95 18.54
N ALA A 134 7.06 -23.19 18.23
CA ALA A 134 6.16 -24.02 19.03
C ALA A 134 6.76 -24.38 20.41
#